data_AF-A0A359M805-F1
#
_entry.id   AF-A0A359M805-F1
#
_cell.length_a   1.000
_cell.length_b   1.000
_cell.length_c   1.000
_cell.angle_alpha   90.00
_cell.angle_beta   90.00
_cell.angle_gamma   90.00
#
_symmetry.space_group_name_H-M   'P 1'
#
loop_
_entity.id
_entity.type
_entity.pdbx_description
1 polymer ?
#
loop_
_entity_poly.entity_id
_entity_poly.type
_entity_poly.pdbx_seq_one_letter_code
_entity_poly.pdbx_strand_id
1 'polypeptide(L)'
;MLRNYLNVFVDNHLIISLDIGNYHENRRKQLEILATKTAKEVAQTRIAVKLDPMNAFDRRIIHTKLSEWRDVITESEGEGEERALVIKPKNSR
;
A
#
# COMPACT_ATOMS: atom_id res chain seq x y z
N MET A 1 4.45 10.62 -21.46
CA MET A 1 4.33 11.51 -22.63
C MET A 1 3.32 12.65 -22.43
N LEU A 2 2.09 12.40 -21.97
CA LEU A 2 1.05 13.44 -21.81
C LEU A 2 1.47 14.63 -20.93
N ARG A 3 2.09 14.37 -19.77
CA ARG A 3 2.55 15.43 -18.85
C ARG A 3 3.64 16.34 -19.46
N ASN A 4 4.60 15.75 -20.17
CA ASN A 4 5.64 16.52 -20.88
C ASN A 4 5.05 17.32 -22.04
N TYR A 5 4.11 16.73 -22.79
CA TYR A 5 3.46 17.43 -23.89
C TYR A 5 2.64 18.64 -23.40
N LEU A 6 1.91 18.50 -22.29
CA LEU A 6 1.11 19.60 -21.73
C LEU A 6 1.98 20.71 -21.12
N ASN A 7 3.15 20.39 -20.56
CA ASN A 7 4.09 21.41 -20.07
C ASN A 7 4.65 22.32 -21.17
N VAL A 8 4.59 21.93 -22.45
CA VAL A 8 5.04 22.78 -23.57
C VAL A 8 4.06 23.93 -23.83
N PHE A 9 2.80 23.82 -23.42
CA PHE A 9 1.74 24.78 -23.73
C PHE A 9 1.35 25.68 -22.55
N VAL A 10 2.01 25.55 -21.40
CA VAL A 10 1.64 26.29 -20.19
C VAL A 10 2.88 26.76 -19.44
N ASP A 11 3.02 28.07 -19.23
CA ASP A 11 4.16 28.69 -18.51
C ASP A 11 4.20 28.35 -17.00
N ASN A 12 3.10 27.84 -16.45
CA ASN A 12 2.99 27.47 -15.03
C ASN A 12 3.00 25.96 -14.81
N HIS A 13 3.61 25.52 -13.70
CA HIS A 13 3.62 24.13 -13.26
C HIS A 13 2.21 23.62 -12.97
N LEU A 14 1.63 22.84 -13.88
CA LEU A 14 0.36 22.16 -13.70
C LEU A 14 0.55 20.77 -13.08
N ILE A 15 -0.17 20.51 -11.99
CA ILE A 15 -0.30 19.16 -11.42
C ILE A 15 -1.47 18.47 -12.14
N ILE A 16 -1.16 17.51 -12.99
CA ILE A 16 -2.15 16.75 -13.76
C ILE A 16 -2.26 15.35 -13.16
N SER A 17 -3.46 14.98 -12.73
CA SER A 17 -3.82 13.61 -12.31
C SER A 17 -4.71 13.00 -13.39
N LEU A 18 -4.36 11.78 -13.84
CA LEU A 18 -5.13 11.01 -14.82
C LEU A 18 -5.68 9.77 -14.11
N ASP A 19 -6.98 9.78 -13.82
CA ASP A 19 -7.70 8.62 -13.31
C ASP A 19 -8.59 8.05 -14.42
N ILE A 20 -8.49 6.74 -14.65
CA ILE A 20 -9.27 6.04 -15.68
C ILE A 20 -10.21 5.08 -14.94
N GLY A 21 -11.51 5.35 -14.99
CA GLY A 21 -12.53 4.43 -14.45
C GLY A 21 -12.43 4.18 -12.94
N ASN A 22 -12.09 5.21 -12.15
CA ASN A 22 -11.86 5.11 -10.70
C ASN A 22 -10.78 4.09 -10.32
N TYR A 23 -9.75 3.92 -11.15
CA TYR A 23 -8.69 2.95 -10.94
C TYR A 23 -8.02 3.14 -9.57
N HIS A 24 -7.71 4.39 -9.20
CA HIS A 24 -7.04 4.69 -7.93
C HIS A 24 -7.87 4.25 -6.72
N GLU A 25 -9.16 4.59 -6.70
CA GLU A 25 -10.08 4.20 -5.62
C GLU A 25 -10.29 2.67 -5.58
N ASN A 26 -10.44 2.03 -6.75
CA ASN A 26 -10.60 0.58 -6.83
C ASN A 26 -9.35 -0.15 -6.34
N ARG A 27 -8.16 0.34 -6.73
CA ARG A 27 -6.88 -0.21 -6.27
C ARG A 27 -6.71 -0.04 -4.77
N ARG A 28 -7.05 1.13 -4.22
CA ARG A 28 -7.02 1.37 -2.77
C ARG A 28 -7.91 0.38 -2.02
N LYS A 29 -9.16 0.19 -2.48
CA LYS A 29 -10.10 -0.78 -1.89
C LYS A 29 -9.55 -2.20 -1.93
N GLN A 30 -8.94 -2.62 -3.04
CA GLN A 30 -8.33 -3.95 -3.15
C GLN A 30 -7.20 -4.15 -2.14
N LEU A 31 -6.32 -3.15 -1.97
CA LEU A 31 -5.24 -3.20 -0.98
C LEU A 31 -5.77 -3.24 0.46
N GLU A 32 -6.82 -2.47 0.77
CA GLU A 32 -7.46 -2.51 2.09
C GLU A 32 -8.12 -3.88 2.39
N ILE A 33 -8.73 -4.51 1.38
CA ILE A 33 -9.32 -5.85 1.51
C ILE A 33 -8.22 -6.89 1.74
N LEU A 34 -7.14 -6.85 0.94
CA LEU A 34 -5.97 -7.72 1.10
C LEU A 34 -5.39 -7.59 2.50
N ALA A 35 -5.12 -6.36 2.94
CA ALA A 35 -4.58 -6.05 4.26
C ALA A 35 -5.45 -6.64 5.37
N THR A 36 -6.77 -6.43 5.31
CA THR A 36 -7.72 -6.90 6.31
C THR A 36 -7.76 -8.43 6.36
N LYS A 37 -7.75 -9.09 5.20
CA LYS A 37 -7.78 -10.56 5.11
C LYS A 37 -6.51 -11.16 5.71
N THR A 38 -5.35 -10.68 5.28
CA THR A 38 -4.06 -11.16 5.77
C THR A 38 -3.88 -10.87 7.25
N ALA A 39 -4.27 -9.69 7.73
CA ALA A 39 -4.18 -9.36 9.16
C ALA A 39 -5.04 -10.29 10.04
N LYS A 40 -6.27 -10.65 9.59
CA LYS A 40 -7.09 -11.64 10.30
C LYS A 40 -6.43 -13.01 10.35
N GLU A 41 -5.86 -13.45 9.23
CA GLU A 41 -5.14 -14.72 9.15
C GLU A 41 -3.92 -14.73 10.08
N VAL A 42 -3.10 -13.68 10.07
CA VAL A 42 -1.94 -13.52 10.95
C VAL A 42 -2.36 -13.46 12.42
N ALA A 43 -3.44 -12.76 12.75
CA ALA A 43 -3.95 -12.68 14.12
C ALA A 43 -4.42 -14.05 14.66
N GLN A 44 -5.03 -14.87 13.79
CA GLN A 44 -5.51 -16.22 14.14
C GLN A 44 -4.37 -17.24 14.21
N THR A 45 -3.51 -17.28 13.19
CA THR A 45 -2.45 -18.29 13.06
C THR A 45 -1.22 -17.95 13.88
N ARG A 46 -1.03 -16.66 14.22
CA ARG A 46 0.22 -16.11 14.77
C ARG A 46 1.43 -16.33 13.85
N ILE A 47 1.21 -16.62 12.57
CA ILE A 47 2.28 -16.78 11.58
C ILE A 47 2.39 -15.47 10.80
N ALA A 48 3.60 -14.92 10.70
CA ALA A 48 3.84 -13.72 9.91
C ALA A 48 3.69 -13.99 8.40
N VAL A 49 3.13 -13.02 7.66
CA VAL A 49 2.95 -13.13 6.21
C VAL A 49 3.67 -11.96 5.53
N LYS A 50 4.52 -12.29 4.55
CA LYS A 50 5.15 -11.34 3.63
C LYS A 50 4.26 -11.17 2.41
N LEU A 51 3.84 -9.94 2.12
CA LEU A 51 3.10 -9.62 0.90
C LEU A 51 4.05 -9.49 -0.29
N ASP A 52 3.49 -9.49 -1.49
CA ASP A 52 4.25 -9.21 -2.71
C ASP A 52 4.88 -7.81 -2.66
N PRO A 53 6.06 -7.61 -3.28
CA PRO A 53 6.70 -6.30 -3.38
C PRO A 53 5.76 -5.27 -4.03
N MET A 54 5.75 -4.05 -3.47
CA MET A 54 4.88 -2.99 -3.96
C MET A 54 5.49 -1.61 -3.69
N ASN A 55 5.03 -0.61 -4.45
CA ASN A 55 5.52 0.75 -4.34
C ASN A 55 5.25 1.34 -2.94
N ALA A 56 5.95 2.44 -2.61
CA ALA A 56 5.85 3.06 -1.29
C ALA A 56 4.42 3.56 -0.94
N PHE A 57 3.63 3.97 -1.94
CA PHE A 57 2.27 4.45 -1.75
C PHE A 57 1.33 3.30 -1.35
N ASP A 58 1.39 2.18 -2.06
CA ASP A 58 0.61 0.98 -1.77
C ASP A 58 0.95 0.42 -0.38
N ARG A 59 2.25 0.35 -0.03
CA ARG A 59 2.69 -0.06 1.33
C ARG A 59 2.12 0.87 2.40
N ARG A 60 2.10 2.18 2.14
CA ARG A 60 1.57 3.16 3.09
C ARG A 60 0.07 3.01 3.30
N ILE A 61 -0.71 2.71 2.24
CA ILE A 61 -2.14 2.42 2.38
C ILE A 61 -2.37 1.26 3.36
N ILE A 62 -1.65 0.15 3.16
CA ILE A 62 -1.79 -1.03 4.03
C ILE A 62 -1.32 -0.72 5.46
N HIS A 63 -0.16 -0.07 5.61
CA HIS A 63 0.39 0.29 6.91
C HIS A 63 -0.58 1.19 7.68
N THR A 64 -1.12 2.23 7.05
CA THR A 64 -2.11 3.12 7.66
C THR A 64 -3.38 2.36 8.03
N LYS A 65 -3.89 1.49 7.15
CA LYS A 65 -5.10 0.69 7.41
C LYS A 65 -4.95 -0.22 8.63
N LEU A 66 -3.77 -0.78 8.85
CA LEU A 66 -3.47 -1.71 9.93
C LEU A 66 -2.86 -1.04 11.18
N SER A 67 -2.56 0.26 11.13
CA SER A 67 -1.89 0.98 12.23
C SER A 67 -2.66 0.98 13.55
N GLU A 68 -4.00 0.96 13.48
CA GLU A 68 -4.89 0.94 14.65
C GLU A 68 -5.23 -0.48 15.13
N TRP A 69 -4.75 -1.52 14.44
CA TRP A 69 -5.07 -2.90 14.80
C TRP A 69 -4.33 -3.33 16.07
N ARG A 70 -5.05 -4.01 16.96
CA ARG A 70 -4.51 -4.45 18.27
C ARG A 70 -3.65 -5.70 18.17
N ASP A 71 -3.92 -6.57 17.21
CA ASP A 71 -3.37 -7.93 17.18
C ASP A 71 -2.24 -8.12 16.15
N VAL A 72 -1.97 -7.11 15.31
CA VAL A 72 -0.94 -7.17 14.26
C VAL A 72 -0.09 -5.91 14.23
N ILE A 73 1.11 -6.02 13.67
CA ILE A 73 2.00 -4.92 13.31
C ILE A 73 2.47 -5.11 11.87
N THR A 74 2.93 -4.03 11.25
CA THR A 74 3.45 -4.07 9.88
C THR A 74 4.83 -3.45 9.80
N GLU A 75 5.70 -4.06 8.98
CA GLU A 75 7.08 -3.63 8.78
C GLU A 75 7.43 -3.77 7.30
N SER A 76 8.22 -2.84 6.75
CA SER A 76 8.72 -2.97 5.38
C SER A 76 10.10 -3.63 5.40
N GLU A 77 10.26 -4.74 4.69
CA GLU A 77 11.52 -5.47 4.55
C GLU A 77 11.98 -5.48 3.08
N GLY A 78 13.29 -5.44 2.85
CA GLY A 78 13.90 -5.38 1.52
C GLY A 78 14.22 -3.97 1.02
N GLU A 79 14.77 -3.90 -0.20
CA GLU A 79 15.29 -2.68 -0.82
C GLU A 79 14.81 -2.55 -2.28
N GLY A 80 14.73 -1.31 -2.76
CA GLY A 80 14.34 -1.02 -4.15
C GLY A 80 12.99 -1.63 -4.53
N GLU A 81 12.97 -2.34 -5.66
CA GLU A 81 11.79 -3.00 -6.21
C GLU A 81 11.37 -4.25 -5.43
N GLU A 82 12.30 -4.88 -4.70
CA GLU A 82 12.05 -6.06 -3.87
C GLU A 82 11.48 -5.72 -2.49
N ARG A 83 11.27 -4.42 -2.22
CA ARG A 83 10.78 -3.97 -0.92
C ARG A 83 9.30 -4.32 -0.73
N ALA A 84 9.06 -5.19 0.22
CA ALA A 84 7.75 -5.75 0.56
C ALA A 84 7.28 -5.32 1.95
N LEU A 85 5.98 -5.47 2.22
CA LEU A 85 5.41 -5.27 3.54
C LEU A 85 5.17 -6.63 4.21
N VAL A 86 5.62 -6.79 5.44
CA VAL A 86 5.42 -7.96 6.28
C VAL A 86 4.42 -7.62 7.37
N ILE A 87 3.38 -8.45 7.50
CA ILE A 87 2.38 -8.36 8.56
C ILE A 87 2.73 -9.42 9.60
N LYS A 88 3.02 -8.99 10.83
CA LYS A 88 3.44 -9.83 11.95
C LYS A 88 2.40 -9.76 13.07
N PRO A 89 2.20 -10.83 13.86
CA PRO A 89 1.35 -10.73 15.04
C PRO A 89 1.98 -9.76 16.04
N LYS A 90 1.15 -8.90 16.66
CA LYS A 90 1.57 -8.08 17.79
C LYS A 90 1.69 -9.03 18.98
N ASN A 91 2.90 -9.23 19.48
CA ASN A 91 3.12 -10.10 20.64
C ASN A 91 2.16 -9.72 21.77
N SER A 92 1.28 -10.66 22.13
CA SER A 92 0.76 -10.72 23.49
C SER A 92 1.87 -11.37 24.29
N ARG A 93 2.45 -10.61 25.23
CA ARG A 93 3.00 -11.24 26.44
C ARG A 93 1.90 -12.04 27.14
#